data_AF-A0AAE4I9A9-F1
#
_entry.id   AF-A0AAE4I9A9-F1
#
_cell.length_a   1.000
_cell.length_b   1.000
_cell.length_c   1.000
_cell.angle_alpha   90.00
_cell.angle_beta   90.00
_cell.angle_gamma   90.00
#
_symmetry.space_group_name_H-M   'P 1'
#
loop_
_entity.id
_entity.type
_entity.pdbx_description
1 polymer ?
#
loop_
_entity_poly.entity_id
_entity_poly.type
_entity_poly.pdbx_seq_one_letter_code
_entity_poly.pdbx_strand_id
1 'polypeptide(L)'
;MKKYINVGFMAIFTLMTFVLSFSSCSSEDDDIMSEYPPEEKPEVPHYDNLSYMPGANVQLINKAEYCKSIIADGKELITGNESGVITVPGLKDPKVYITFKEGITNFSDVFLGCTKLTSVPANLFANHPNATSFSGAFLRCTALTAIPEDLFANNQAAENFAWLFYNCRKLESIPEKLFANCPAVTDFSSSFAACKRLVSIPSALFAHNPNVTDFSYAFSDCSFITSIPASLFDNNRKIEVFSGLFSNCTSLKGESPYTVVEGKKVHLYERELYPELFEEPGLHFGVFEYCTGLTDYANMPSVWQKFQD
;
A
#
# COMPACT_ATOMS: atom_id res chain seq x y z
N MET A 1 20.24 60.98 -15.39
CA MET A 1 19.14 60.60 -16.31
C MET A 1 18.10 59.83 -15.49
N LYS A 2 16.81 60.17 -15.66
CA LYS A 2 15.60 59.74 -14.90
C LYS A 2 15.41 58.20 -14.95
N LYS A 3 14.99 57.39 -13.95
CA LYS A 3 13.86 57.32 -12.98
C LYS A 3 12.51 56.82 -13.54
N TYR A 4 12.01 55.70 -12.96
CA TYR A 4 10.62 55.16 -12.87
C TYR A 4 9.98 54.55 -14.14
N ILE A 5 8.97 53.64 -14.18
CA ILE A 5 8.14 52.76 -13.30
C ILE A 5 7.30 51.86 -14.27
N ASN A 6 6.79 50.72 -13.77
CA ASN A 6 5.56 49.93 -14.10
C ASN A 6 4.65 50.43 -15.27
N VAL A 7 3.93 49.60 -16.04
CA VAL A 7 2.58 49.05 -15.73
C VAL A 7 2.24 47.92 -16.73
N GLY A 8 1.52 46.89 -16.27
CA GLY A 8 0.86 45.90 -17.14
C GLY A 8 -0.29 46.48 -17.98
N PHE A 9 -0.69 45.75 -19.03
CA PHE A 9 -1.93 46.05 -19.73
C PHE A 9 -2.73 44.78 -20.05
N MET A 10 -3.97 44.87 -19.59
CA MET A 10 -5.12 43.99 -19.71
C MET A 10 -5.65 44.05 -21.16
N ALA A 11 -5.74 42.91 -21.84
CA ALA A 11 -6.37 42.84 -23.16
C ALA A 11 -7.87 42.59 -23.00
N ILE A 12 -8.64 43.63 -23.31
CA ILE A 12 -10.10 43.64 -23.41
C ILE A 12 -10.47 43.02 -24.78
N PHE A 13 -11.23 41.92 -24.78
CA PHE A 13 -11.88 41.40 -25.98
C PHE A 13 -13.11 42.25 -26.28
N THR A 14 -13.09 43.01 -27.38
CA THR A 14 -14.27 43.67 -27.93
C THR A 14 -14.79 42.87 -29.13
N LEU A 15 -16.08 42.56 -29.04
CA LEU A 15 -16.89 41.83 -30.01
C LEU A 15 -16.94 42.60 -31.34
N MET A 16 -16.50 41.99 -32.44
CA MET A 16 -16.62 42.57 -33.78
C MET A 16 -17.82 41.92 -34.48
N THR A 17 -18.85 42.73 -34.75
CA THR A 17 -20.06 42.39 -35.49
C THR A 17 -19.72 42.21 -36.97
N PHE A 18 -20.13 41.07 -37.53
CA PHE A 18 -20.04 40.77 -38.97
C PHE A 18 -21.10 41.55 -39.74
N VAL A 19 -20.66 42.36 -40.71
CA VAL A 19 -21.48 42.80 -41.84
C VAL A 19 -20.69 42.45 -43.10
N LEU A 20 -21.18 41.51 -43.89
CA LEU A 20 -20.69 41.29 -45.25
C LEU A 20 -21.85 41.46 -46.22
N SER A 21 -21.67 42.48 -47.07
CA SER A 21 -22.41 42.79 -48.27
C SER A 21 -22.12 41.75 -49.37
N PHE A 22 -23.15 41.37 -50.12
CA PHE A 22 -23.05 40.55 -51.32
C PHE A 22 -22.34 41.31 -52.46
N SER A 23 -21.37 40.66 -53.09
CA SER A 23 -20.94 40.97 -54.45
C SER A 23 -20.60 39.66 -55.16
N SER A 24 -21.24 39.42 -56.29
CA SER A 24 -21.09 38.25 -57.16
C SER A 24 -19.94 38.44 -58.16
N CYS A 25 -19.15 37.40 -58.42
CA CYS A 25 -18.94 36.79 -59.75
C CYS A 25 -17.89 35.65 -59.69
N SER A 26 -18.21 34.53 -60.38
CA SER A 26 -17.35 33.55 -61.11
C SER A 26 -15.97 33.17 -60.52
N SER A 27 -15.51 31.92 -60.48
CA SER A 27 -15.91 30.64 -61.07
C SER A 27 -14.87 29.61 -60.59
N GLU A 28 -15.21 28.32 -60.67
CA GLU A 28 -14.32 27.14 -60.60
C GLU A 28 -13.92 26.66 -59.18
N ASP A 29 -14.78 25.77 -58.68
CA ASP A 29 -14.50 24.50 -57.99
C ASP A 29 -13.07 24.23 -57.53
N ASP A 30 -12.87 24.30 -56.22
CA ASP A 30 -12.11 23.32 -55.43
C ASP A 30 -12.63 23.40 -53.98
N ASP A 31 -13.64 22.58 -53.68
CA ASP A 31 -14.19 22.37 -52.33
C ASP A 31 -13.13 21.68 -51.45
N ILE A 32 -12.20 22.47 -50.89
CA ILE A 32 -11.45 22.04 -49.69
C ILE A 32 -12.38 22.25 -48.50
N MET A 33 -13.24 21.26 -48.26
CA MET A 33 -13.87 21.07 -46.96
C MET A 33 -12.75 20.87 -45.95
N SER A 34 -12.39 21.94 -45.23
CA SER A 34 -11.58 21.84 -44.02
C SER A 34 -12.38 21.03 -43.01
N GLU A 35 -12.11 19.73 -42.93
CA GLU A 35 -12.54 18.91 -41.80
C GLU A 35 -12.00 19.59 -40.54
N TYR A 36 -12.91 20.19 -39.77
CA TYR A 36 -12.60 20.60 -38.42
C TYR A 36 -12.08 19.35 -37.69
N PRO A 37 -10.91 19.42 -37.04
CA PRO A 37 -10.45 18.29 -36.24
C PRO A 37 -11.56 17.96 -35.24
N PRO A 38 -11.90 16.67 -35.07
CA PRO A 38 -12.96 16.28 -34.14
C PRO A 38 -12.64 16.88 -32.77
N GLU A 39 -13.63 17.53 -32.15
CA GLU A 39 -13.51 18.01 -30.77
C GLU A 39 -12.94 16.87 -29.92
N GLU A 40 -11.75 17.05 -29.35
CA GLU A 40 -11.19 16.13 -28.37
C GLU A 40 -12.20 16.05 -27.22
N LYS A 41 -12.94 14.95 -27.21
CA LYS A 41 -13.87 14.63 -26.14
C LYS A 41 -13.04 14.68 -24.85
N PRO A 42 -13.41 15.47 -23.84
CA PRO A 42 -12.64 15.56 -22.61
C PRO A 42 -12.41 14.14 -22.09
N GLU A 43 -11.15 13.75 -21.89
CA GLU A 43 -10.82 12.45 -21.33
C GLU A 43 -11.60 12.29 -20.04
N VAL A 44 -12.56 11.37 -20.03
CA VAL A 44 -13.21 10.94 -18.80
C VAL A 44 -12.09 10.34 -17.96
N PRO A 45 -11.79 10.87 -16.77
CA PRO A 45 -10.69 10.35 -15.96
C PRO A 45 -10.90 8.84 -15.81
N HIS A 46 -9.93 8.05 -16.27
CA HIS A 46 -9.94 6.62 -16.01
C HIS A 46 -9.65 6.46 -14.52
N TYR A 47 -10.70 6.42 -13.71
CA TYR A 47 -10.58 6.22 -12.28
C TYR A 47 -10.07 4.80 -12.03
N ASP A 48 -8.87 4.66 -11.45
CA ASP A 48 -8.45 3.39 -10.89
C ASP A 48 -9.28 3.16 -9.63
N ASN A 49 -10.20 2.20 -9.70
CA ASN A 49 -11.21 1.97 -8.67
C ASN A 49 -10.79 0.88 -7.70
N LEU A 50 -11.27 0.98 -6.46
CA LEU A 50 -11.30 -0.17 -5.56
C LEU A 50 -12.34 -1.16 -6.08
N SER A 51 -12.10 -2.46 -5.85
CA SER A 51 -13.05 -3.51 -6.23
C SER A 51 -13.58 -4.22 -4.99
N TYR A 52 -14.89 -4.38 -4.92
CA TYR A 52 -15.59 -5.07 -3.85
C TYR A 52 -16.43 -6.22 -4.42
N MET A 53 -16.67 -7.24 -3.60
CA MET A 53 -17.72 -8.22 -3.88
C MET A 53 -19.10 -7.55 -3.71
N PRO A 54 -19.93 -7.46 -4.77
CA PRO A 54 -21.28 -6.92 -4.67
C PRO A 54 -22.15 -7.73 -3.71
N GLY A 55 -23.21 -7.12 -3.19
CA GLY A 55 -24.16 -7.77 -2.30
C GLY A 55 -24.64 -6.87 -1.18
N ALA A 56 -25.19 -7.51 -0.14
CA ALA A 56 -25.79 -6.81 0.98
C ALA A 56 -24.74 -6.31 1.98
N ASN A 57 -25.00 -5.14 2.56
CA ASN A 57 -24.22 -4.55 3.66
C ASN A 57 -22.70 -4.50 3.39
N VAL A 58 -22.32 -3.94 2.24
CA VAL A 58 -20.92 -3.80 1.86
C VAL A 58 -20.32 -2.57 2.54
N GLN A 59 -19.49 -2.80 3.56
CA GLN A 59 -18.67 -1.74 4.13
C GLN A 59 -17.62 -1.30 3.11
N LEU A 60 -17.66 -0.03 2.72
CA LEU A 60 -16.72 0.57 1.77
C LEU A 60 -15.48 1.11 2.45
N ILE A 61 -15.64 1.78 3.59
CA ILE A 61 -14.55 2.41 4.31
C ILE A 61 -14.89 2.50 5.81
N ASN A 62 -13.86 2.56 6.66
CA ASN A 62 -14.00 2.74 8.11
C ASN A 62 -13.76 4.19 8.57
N LYS A 63 -13.06 5.00 7.76
CA LYS A 63 -12.69 6.39 8.07
C LYS A 63 -13.20 7.36 7.00
N ALA A 64 -14.51 7.51 6.89
CA ALA A 64 -15.12 8.41 5.92
C ALA A 64 -14.70 9.88 6.10
N GLU A 65 -14.28 10.27 7.30
CA GLU A 65 -13.77 11.60 7.58
C GLU A 65 -12.50 11.95 6.77
N TYR A 66 -11.77 10.94 6.26
CA TYR A 66 -10.60 11.12 5.41
C TYR A 66 -10.98 11.32 3.94
N CYS A 67 -12.21 11.00 3.54
CA CYS A 67 -12.61 10.98 2.14
C CYS A 67 -13.00 12.35 1.61
N LYS A 68 -12.56 12.64 0.39
CA LYS A 68 -13.03 13.75 -0.43
C LYS A 68 -14.25 13.35 -1.27
N SER A 69 -14.27 12.11 -1.75
CA SER A 69 -15.38 11.56 -2.53
C SER A 69 -15.44 10.04 -2.33
N ILE A 70 -16.66 9.51 -2.29
CA ILE A 70 -16.97 8.08 -2.31
C ILE A 70 -18.11 7.89 -3.31
N ILE A 71 -17.81 7.34 -4.48
CA ILE A 71 -18.82 7.06 -5.51
C ILE A 71 -18.99 5.55 -5.65
N ALA A 72 -20.22 5.09 -5.44
CA ALA A 72 -20.63 3.71 -5.65
C ALA A 72 -21.97 3.66 -6.38
N ASP A 73 -22.16 2.68 -7.27
CA ASP A 73 -23.38 2.55 -8.09
C ASP A 73 -23.77 3.86 -8.83
N GLY A 74 -22.76 4.64 -9.25
CA GLY A 74 -22.92 5.92 -9.94
C GLY A 74 -23.40 7.08 -9.06
N LYS A 75 -23.36 6.95 -7.73
CA LYS A 75 -23.82 7.97 -6.78
C LYS A 75 -22.72 8.36 -5.81
N GLU A 76 -22.53 9.66 -5.63
CA GLU A 76 -21.74 10.21 -4.53
C GLU A 76 -22.46 9.91 -3.21
N LEU A 77 -21.72 9.33 -2.26
CA LEU A 77 -22.26 8.88 -0.97
C LEU A 77 -21.95 9.83 0.18
N ILE A 78 -21.06 10.80 -0.02
CA ILE A 78 -20.63 11.73 1.01
C ILE A 78 -20.74 13.19 0.57
N THR A 79 -20.89 14.06 1.56
CA THR A 79 -20.94 15.52 1.42
C THR A 79 -19.67 16.20 1.93
N GLY A 80 -18.80 15.42 2.61
CA GLY A 80 -17.51 15.85 3.16
C GLY A 80 -17.47 15.95 4.69
N ASN A 81 -18.62 15.78 5.36
CA ASN A 81 -18.78 15.89 6.82
C ASN A 81 -18.98 14.54 7.53
N GLU A 82 -19.02 13.45 6.77
CA GLU A 82 -19.21 12.10 7.25
C GLU A 82 -18.00 11.65 8.07
N SER A 83 -18.26 10.76 9.03
CA SER A 83 -17.23 10.18 9.90
C SER A 83 -17.53 8.72 10.16
N GLY A 84 -16.48 7.93 10.35
CA GLY A 84 -16.58 6.51 10.64
C GLY A 84 -16.97 5.69 9.41
N VAL A 85 -17.76 4.64 9.67
CA VAL A 85 -18.03 3.59 8.70
C VAL A 85 -19.07 4.02 7.67
N ILE A 86 -18.79 3.80 6.39
CA ILE A 86 -19.79 3.89 5.30
C ILE A 86 -20.04 2.49 4.76
N THR A 87 -21.33 2.13 4.72
CA THR A 87 -21.82 0.84 4.22
C THR A 87 -22.88 1.06 3.18
N VAL A 88 -22.80 0.31 2.08
CA VAL A 88 -23.83 0.26 1.04
C VAL A 88 -24.74 -0.95 1.29
N PRO A 89 -26.05 -0.77 1.52
CA PRO A 89 -26.96 -1.88 1.82
C PRO A 89 -27.08 -2.92 0.71
N GLY A 90 -26.80 -2.56 -0.54
CA GLY A 90 -26.93 -3.44 -1.71
C GLY A 90 -26.08 -2.95 -2.88
N LEU A 91 -24.75 -3.09 -2.76
CA LEU A 91 -23.80 -2.67 -3.80
C LEU A 91 -24.00 -3.55 -5.05
N LYS A 92 -24.13 -2.93 -6.22
CA LYS A 92 -24.34 -3.65 -7.50
C LYS A 92 -23.08 -3.66 -8.36
N ASP A 93 -22.47 -2.50 -8.55
CA ASP A 93 -21.21 -2.36 -9.25
C ASP A 93 -20.05 -2.72 -8.29
N PRO A 94 -19.18 -3.68 -8.64
CA PRO A 94 -18.00 -3.98 -7.83
C PRO A 94 -17.05 -2.80 -7.72
N LYS A 95 -17.06 -1.86 -8.67
CA LYS A 95 -16.14 -0.72 -8.70
C LYS A 95 -16.65 0.40 -7.81
N VAL A 96 -15.79 0.82 -6.89
CA VAL A 96 -16.06 1.93 -5.99
C VAL A 96 -14.89 2.90 -6.07
N TYR A 97 -15.22 4.16 -6.35
CA TYR A 97 -14.26 5.24 -6.40
C TYR A 97 -14.15 5.88 -5.03
N ILE A 98 -12.94 5.95 -4.49
CA ILE A 98 -12.66 6.63 -3.22
C ILE A 98 -11.44 7.51 -3.42
N THR A 99 -11.55 8.77 -3.02
CA THR A 99 -10.40 9.68 -2.89
C THR A 99 -10.36 10.30 -1.52
N PHE A 100 -9.17 10.72 -1.12
CA PHE A 100 -8.93 11.30 0.19
C PHE A 100 -8.77 12.82 0.12
N LYS A 101 -9.07 13.49 1.24
CA LYS A 101 -8.77 14.90 1.46
C LYS A 101 -7.26 15.13 1.38
N GLU A 102 -6.85 16.35 1.06
CA GLU A 102 -5.43 16.73 1.06
C GLU A 102 -4.88 16.75 2.49
N GLY A 103 -3.56 16.59 2.62
CA GLY A 103 -2.86 16.75 3.91
C GLY A 103 -3.09 15.63 4.93
N ILE A 104 -3.80 14.55 4.59
CA ILE A 104 -3.89 13.37 5.46
C ILE A 104 -2.50 12.75 5.62
N THR A 105 -2.01 12.72 6.86
CA THR A 105 -0.72 12.12 7.20
C THR A 105 -0.86 10.76 7.88
N ASN A 106 -2.06 10.41 8.34
CA ASN A 106 -2.33 9.18 9.05
C ASN A 106 -3.54 8.46 8.43
N PHE A 107 -3.29 7.30 7.81
CA PHE A 107 -4.27 6.41 7.19
C PHE A 107 -4.62 5.22 8.06
N SER A 108 -4.38 5.30 9.37
CA SER A 108 -4.65 4.20 10.26
C SER A 108 -6.11 3.76 10.19
N ASP A 109 -6.30 2.45 10.08
CA ASP A 109 -7.60 1.79 10.01
C ASP A 109 -8.52 2.25 8.87
N VAL A 110 -8.02 2.89 7.81
CA VAL A 110 -8.88 3.51 6.77
C VAL A 110 -9.87 2.53 6.13
N PHE A 111 -9.44 1.31 5.79
CA PHE A 111 -10.30 0.22 5.30
C PHE A 111 -10.51 -0.91 6.31
N LEU A 112 -10.30 -0.66 7.61
CA LEU A 112 -10.50 -1.65 8.67
C LEU A 112 -11.85 -2.36 8.53
N GLY A 113 -11.81 -3.69 8.38
CA GLY A 113 -13.01 -4.51 8.34
C GLY A 113 -13.81 -4.43 7.04
N CYS A 114 -13.25 -3.87 5.96
CA CYS A 114 -13.84 -3.91 4.62
C CYS A 114 -13.75 -5.34 4.05
N THR A 115 -14.52 -6.27 4.63
CA THR A 115 -14.47 -7.73 4.38
C THR A 115 -14.87 -8.14 2.96
N LYS A 116 -15.38 -7.20 2.16
CA LYS A 116 -15.77 -7.41 0.77
C LYS A 116 -14.78 -6.78 -0.22
N LEU A 117 -13.81 -6.01 0.24
CA LEU A 117 -12.75 -5.43 -0.61
C LEU A 117 -11.87 -6.57 -1.17
N THR A 118 -11.74 -6.64 -2.50
CA THR A 118 -11.00 -7.71 -3.19
C THR A 118 -9.69 -7.24 -3.80
N SER A 119 -9.61 -5.97 -4.22
CA SER A 119 -8.39 -5.35 -4.74
C SER A 119 -8.41 -3.84 -4.58
N VAL A 120 -7.22 -3.24 -4.61
CA VAL A 120 -7.00 -1.80 -4.53
C VAL A 120 -6.20 -1.30 -5.73
N PRO A 121 -6.38 -0.04 -6.16
CA PRO A 121 -5.60 0.54 -7.23
C PRO A 121 -4.21 0.98 -6.75
N ALA A 122 -3.24 1.04 -7.66
CA ALA A 122 -1.84 1.38 -7.34
C ALA A 122 -1.70 2.82 -6.81
N ASN A 123 -2.50 3.75 -7.31
CA ASN A 123 -2.43 5.17 -6.98
C ASN A 123 -3.30 5.58 -5.78
N LEU A 124 -3.83 4.63 -5.00
CA LEU A 124 -4.76 4.90 -3.90
C LEU A 124 -4.23 5.95 -2.90
N PHE A 125 -2.93 5.94 -2.62
CA PHE A 125 -2.26 6.87 -1.70
C PHE A 125 -1.24 7.80 -2.39
N ALA A 126 -1.26 7.88 -3.73
CA ALA A 126 -0.23 8.56 -4.51
C ALA A 126 -0.13 10.07 -4.21
N ASN A 127 -1.25 10.70 -3.79
CA ASN A 127 -1.32 12.13 -3.51
C ASN A 127 -0.96 12.50 -2.06
N HIS A 128 -0.41 11.56 -1.28
CA HIS A 128 -0.13 11.74 0.15
C HIS A 128 1.33 11.41 0.50
N PRO A 129 2.31 12.13 -0.08
CA PRO A 129 3.73 11.81 0.12
C PRO A 129 4.21 12.00 1.57
N ASN A 130 3.50 12.84 2.34
CA ASN A 130 3.77 13.11 3.75
C ASN A 130 3.03 12.17 4.71
N ALA A 131 2.38 11.10 4.20
CA ALA A 131 1.75 10.10 5.04
C ALA A 131 2.80 9.30 5.81
N THR A 132 2.68 9.29 7.14
CA THR A 132 3.62 8.65 8.06
C THR A 132 3.11 7.34 8.63
N SER A 133 1.78 7.14 8.69
CA SER A 133 1.18 5.92 9.24
C SER A 133 0.15 5.31 8.30
N PHE A 134 0.28 4.01 8.09
CA PHE A 134 -0.69 3.13 7.44
C PHE A 134 -1.10 1.98 8.37
N SER A 135 -0.91 2.15 9.69
CA SER A 135 -1.19 1.10 10.66
C SER A 135 -2.61 0.58 10.52
N GLY A 136 -2.78 -0.71 10.23
CA GLY A 136 -4.09 -1.33 10.07
C GLY A 136 -4.90 -0.85 8.87
N ALA A 137 -4.31 -0.19 7.87
CA ALA A 137 -5.05 0.40 6.76
C ALA A 137 -5.97 -0.61 6.04
N PHE A 138 -5.58 -1.89 5.96
CA PHE A 138 -6.38 -3.00 5.39
C PHE A 138 -6.63 -4.13 6.40
N LEU A 139 -6.55 -3.82 7.70
CA LEU A 139 -6.79 -4.77 8.79
C LEU A 139 -8.17 -5.44 8.60
N ARG A 140 -8.19 -6.78 8.57
CA ARG A 140 -9.40 -7.61 8.39
C ARG A 140 -10.12 -7.39 7.05
N CYS A 141 -9.45 -6.96 6.00
CA CYS A 141 -9.92 -7.06 4.61
C CYS A 141 -9.88 -8.52 4.14
N THR A 142 -10.73 -9.37 4.71
CA THR A 142 -10.66 -10.84 4.56
C THR A 142 -10.87 -11.35 3.14
N ALA A 143 -11.40 -10.54 2.22
CA ALA A 143 -11.59 -10.87 0.82
C ALA A 143 -10.48 -10.35 -0.11
N LEU A 144 -9.51 -9.58 0.39
CA LEU A 144 -8.44 -8.99 -0.41
C LEU A 144 -7.54 -10.10 -0.97
N THR A 145 -7.39 -10.17 -2.29
CA THR A 145 -6.60 -11.19 -2.99
C THR A 145 -5.37 -10.63 -3.69
N ALA A 146 -5.41 -9.35 -4.08
CA ALA A 146 -4.35 -8.71 -4.84
C ALA A 146 -3.97 -7.35 -4.25
N ILE A 147 -2.67 -7.08 -4.21
CA ILE A 147 -2.07 -5.81 -3.83
C ILE A 147 -1.21 -5.37 -5.02
N PRO A 148 -1.34 -4.14 -5.53
CA PRO A 148 -0.47 -3.64 -6.58
C PRO A 148 0.93 -3.34 -6.02
N GLU A 149 1.96 -3.58 -6.83
CA GLU A 149 3.36 -3.32 -6.45
C GLU A 149 3.60 -1.87 -6.04
N ASP A 150 2.96 -0.91 -6.73
CA ASP A 150 3.19 0.52 -6.54
C ASP A 150 2.26 1.18 -5.50
N LEU A 151 1.56 0.40 -4.66
CA LEU A 151 0.57 0.94 -3.70
C LEU A 151 1.13 2.06 -2.81
N PHE A 152 2.40 1.94 -2.41
CA PHE A 152 3.10 2.91 -1.55
C PHE A 152 4.25 3.64 -2.26
N ALA A 153 4.28 3.63 -3.60
CA ALA A 153 5.41 4.17 -4.37
C ALA A 153 5.70 5.67 -4.10
N ASN A 154 4.71 6.43 -3.64
CA ASN A 154 4.84 7.86 -3.36
C ASN A 154 4.95 8.18 -1.87
N ASN A 155 4.86 7.20 -0.97
CA ASN A 155 4.75 7.43 0.48
C ASN A 155 6.11 7.27 1.18
N GLN A 156 7.07 8.12 0.79
CA GLN A 156 8.46 8.05 1.28
C GLN A 156 8.60 8.37 2.77
N ALA A 157 7.65 9.14 3.32
CA ALA A 157 7.59 9.48 4.74
C ALA A 157 6.94 8.39 5.61
N ALA A 158 6.52 7.26 5.03
CA ALA A 158 5.88 6.18 5.80
C ALA A 158 6.86 5.59 6.82
N GLU A 159 6.46 5.64 8.09
CA GLU A 159 7.22 5.12 9.23
C GLU A 159 6.56 3.84 9.79
N ASN A 160 5.23 3.75 9.72
CA ASN A 160 4.46 2.70 10.38
C ASN A 160 3.55 1.92 9.42
N PHE A 161 3.81 0.61 9.30
CA PHE A 161 2.99 -0.37 8.59
C PHE A 161 2.47 -1.49 9.51
N ALA A 162 2.42 -1.26 10.81
CA ALA A 162 1.89 -2.21 11.78
C ALA A 162 0.48 -2.67 11.38
N TRP A 163 0.15 -3.96 11.54
CA TRP A 163 -1.17 -4.52 11.27
C TRP A 163 -1.72 -4.34 9.84
N LEU A 164 -0.93 -3.84 8.89
CA LEU A 164 -1.38 -3.32 7.60
C LEU A 164 -2.37 -4.24 6.87
N PHE A 165 -2.02 -5.52 6.73
CA PHE A 165 -2.83 -6.58 6.10
C PHE A 165 -3.19 -7.68 7.09
N TYR A 166 -3.15 -7.43 8.40
CA TYR A 166 -3.49 -8.42 9.41
C TYR A 166 -4.87 -9.03 9.13
N ASN A 167 -4.96 -10.35 9.15
CA ASN A 167 -6.17 -11.12 8.85
C ASN A 167 -6.71 -10.94 7.41
N CYS A 168 -5.89 -10.55 6.42
CA CYS A 168 -6.23 -10.64 5.00
C CYS A 168 -6.18 -12.10 4.53
N ARG A 169 -7.13 -12.92 5.00
CA ARG A 169 -7.14 -14.39 4.86
C ARG A 169 -7.10 -14.91 3.43
N LYS A 170 -7.44 -14.08 2.44
CA LYS A 170 -7.42 -14.42 1.02
C LYS A 170 -6.20 -13.92 0.25
N LEU A 171 -5.29 -13.20 0.89
CA LEU A 171 -4.09 -12.71 0.25
C LEU A 171 -3.16 -13.90 -0.07
N GLU A 172 -2.81 -14.08 -1.34
CA GLU A 172 -2.02 -15.22 -1.81
C GLU A 172 -0.55 -14.89 -2.06
N SER A 173 -0.26 -13.64 -2.41
CA SER A 173 1.08 -13.18 -2.74
C SER A 173 1.30 -11.74 -2.28
N ILE A 174 2.57 -11.39 -2.09
CA ILE A 174 3.01 -10.03 -1.80
C ILE A 174 3.89 -9.60 -2.99
N PRO A 175 3.67 -8.43 -3.60
CA PRO A 175 4.61 -7.89 -4.59
C PRO A 175 5.97 -7.62 -3.97
N GLU A 176 7.05 -7.97 -4.68
CA GLU A 176 8.41 -7.83 -4.14
C GLU A 176 8.75 -6.37 -3.79
N LYS A 177 8.30 -5.41 -4.59
CA LYS A 177 8.65 -3.98 -4.38
C LYS A 177 7.58 -3.18 -3.62
N LEU A 178 6.66 -3.84 -2.94
CA LEU A 178 5.56 -3.18 -2.22
C LEU A 178 6.03 -2.04 -1.29
N PHE A 179 7.18 -2.21 -0.65
CA PHE A 179 7.77 -1.25 0.29
C PHE A 179 9.08 -0.61 -0.21
N ALA A 180 9.42 -0.78 -1.49
CA ALA A 180 10.72 -0.37 -2.03
C ALA A 180 10.98 1.15 -1.95
N ASN A 181 9.92 1.96 -1.91
CA ASN A 181 9.98 3.42 -1.85
C ASN A 181 9.74 3.99 -0.45
N CYS A 182 9.79 3.17 0.61
CA CYS A 182 9.48 3.57 1.99
C CYS A 182 10.72 3.42 2.91
N PRO A 183 11.79 4.22 2.73
CA PRO A 183 13.04 4.04 3.49
C PRO A 183 12.93 4.45 4.97
N ALA A 184 11.89 5.21 5.35
CA ALA A 184 11.68 5.70 6.71
C ALA A 184 10.99 4.69 7.64
N VAL A 185 10.54 3.53 7.12
CA VAL A 185 9.77 2.55 7.91
C VAL A 185 10.59 2.02 9.08
N THR A 186 9.97 2.05 10.25
CA THR A 186 10.51 1.51 11.51
C THR A 186 9.71 0.30 12.01
N ASP A 187 8.44 0.16 11.63
CA ASP A 187 7.51 -0.81 12.23
C ASP A 187 6.72 -1.60 11.17
N PHE A 188 6.92 -2.93 11.17
CA PHE A 188 6.14 -3.93 10.42
C PHE A 188 5.45 -4.95 11.36
N SER A 189 5.21 -4.59 12.62
CA SER A 189 4.59 -5.49 13.59
C SER A 189 3.24 -5.98 13.08
N SER A 190 3.05 -7.29 13.06
CA SER A 190 1.81 -7.96 12.65
C SER A 190 1.31 -7.64 11.21
N SER A 191 2.12 -7.03 10.34
CA SER A 191 1.67 -6.50 9.05
C SER A 191 1.01 -7.53 8.14
N PHE A 192 1.45 -8.78 8.18
CA PHE A 192 0.88 -9.89 7.40
C PHE A 192 0.35 -11.03 8.27
N ALA A 193 0.21 -10.82 9.58
CA ALA A 193 -0.21 -11.91 10.45
C ALA A 193 -1.62 -12.42 10.10
N ALA A 194 -1.83 -13.72 10.28
CA ALA A 194 -3.05 -14.44 9.92
C ALA A 194 -3.46 -14.30 8.43
N CYS A 195 -2.51 -14.03 7.52
CA CYS A 195 -2.70 -14.18 6.07
C CYS A 195 -2.65 -15.65 5.67
N LYS A 196 -3.71 -16.39 6.00
CA LYS A 196 -3.78 -17.86 5.92
C LYS A 196 -3.70 -18.47 4.51
N ARG A 197 -3.62 -17.68 3.44
CA ARG A 197 -3.42 -18.16 2.07
C ARG A 197 -2.10 -17.70 1.45
N LEU A 198 -1.28 -16.96 2.19
CA LEU A 198 0.02 -16.51 1.72
C LEU A 198 0.96 -17.72 1.59
N VAL A 199 1.48 -17.95 0.38
CA VAL A 199 2.26 -19.16 0.07
C VAL A 199 3.78 -18.94 0.10
N SER A 200 4.23 -17.69 -0.07
CA SER A 200 5.64 -17.33 -0.16
C SER A 200 5.89 -15.88 0.24
N ILE A 201 7.10 -15.60 0.69
CA ILE A 201 7.60 -14.25 0.95
C ILE A 201 8.62 -13.90 -0.14
N PRO A 202 8.51 -12.75 -0.84
CA PRO A 202 9.53 -12.30 -1.77
C PRO A 202 10.86 -12.04 -1.07
N SER A 203 11.97 -12.42 -1.72
CA SER A 203 13.30 -12.32 -1.10
C SER A 203 13.75 -10.89 -0.81
N ALA A 204 13.31 -9.91 -1.62
CA ALA A 204 13.68 -8.51 -1.49
C ALA A 204 12.57 -7.63 -0.86
N LEU A 205 11.56 -8.23 -0.23
CA LEU A 205 10.39 -7.50 0.30
C LEU A 205 10.78 -6.34 1.24
N PHE A 206 11.81 -6.51 2.06
CA PHE A 206 12.28 -5.52 3.03
C PHE A 206 13.65 -4.91 2.68
N ALA A 207 14.15 -5.15 1.46
CA ALA A 207 15.51 -4.78 1.06
C ALA A 207 15.78 -3.27 1.12
N HIS A 208 14.74 -2.44 1.06
CA HIS A 208 14.84 -0.97 1.05
C HIS A 208 14.41 -0.31 2.36
N ASN A 209 14.22 -1.07 3.44
CA ASN A 209 13.73 -0.56 4.73
C ASN A 209 14.81 -0.73 5.83
N PRO A 210 15.98 -0.06 5.72
CA PRO A 210 17.11 -0.29 6.62
C PRO A 210 16.88 0.19 8.06
N ASN A 211 15.83 0.98 8.29
CA ASN A 211 15.51 1.57 9.58
C ASN A 211 14.49 0.76 10.41
N VAL A 212 14.04 -0.40 9.93
CA VAL A 212 13.08 -1.23 10.66
C VAL A 212 13.69 -1.74 11.96
N THR A 213 12.98 -1.51 13.07
CA THR A 213 13.31 -1.99 14.41
C THR A 213 12.35 -3.07 14.90
N ASP A 214 11.11 -3.11 14.39
CA ASP A 214 10.07 -4.04 14.86
C ASP A 214 9.46 -4.88 13.73
N PHE A 215 9.59 -6.21 13.88
CA PHE A 215 8.96 -7.24 13.05
C PHE A 215 8.09 -8.20 13.87
N SER A 216 7.73 -7.86 15.12
CA SER A 216 6.94 -8.72 16.00
C SER A 216 5.69 -9.22 15.29
N TYR A 217 5.50 -10.54 15.29
CA TYR A 217 4.36 -11.22 14.67
C TYR A 217 4.12 -10.92 13.18
N ALA A 218 5.05 -10.32 12.44
CA ALA A 218 4.77 -9.81 11.09
C ALA A 218 4.19 -10.88 10.14
N PHE A 219 4.54 -12.15 10.31
CA PHE A 219 4.02 -13.29 9.57
C PHE A 219 3.39 -14.37 10.46
N SER A 220 3.03 -14.07 11.72
CA SER A 220 2.45 -15.09 12.59
C SER A 220 1.14 -15.65 12.01
N ASP A 221 0.82 -16.90 12.31
CA ASP A 221 -0.37 -17.61 11.81
C ASP A 221 -0.47 -17.71 10.25
N CYS A 222 0.64 -17.55 9.53
CA CYS A 222 0.72 -17.75 8.08
C CYS A 222 0.99 -19.23 7.74
N SER A 223 -0.01 -20.08 7.97
CA SER A 223 0.14 -21.54 7.94
C SER A 223 0.45 -22.16 6.57
N PHE A 224 0.47 -21.40 5.47
CA PHE A 224 0.75 -21.90 4.11
C PHE A 224 2.14 -21.53 3.59
N ILE A 225 2.90 -20.71 4.31
CA ILE A 225 4.28 -20.40 3.94
C ILE A 225 5.13 -21.65 4.19
N THR A 226 5.85 -22.09 3.16
CA THR A 226 6.64 -23.33 3.20
C THR A 226 8.14 -23.12 3.37
N SER A 227 8.63 -21.92 3.08
CA SER A 227 10.04 -21.53 3.26
C SER A 227 10.15 -20.03 3.49
N ILE A 228 11.24 -19.62 4.13
CA ILE A 228 11.61 -18.22 4.30
C ILE A 228 12.86 -17.97 3.43
N PRO A 229 12.90 -16.92 2.60
CA PRO A 229 14.12 -16.57 1.89
C PRO A 229 15.26 -16.30 2.87
N ALA A 230 16.43 -16.89 2.63
CA ALA A 230 17.59 -16.71 3.51
C ALA A 230 17.91 -15.22 3.72
N SER A 231 17.94 -14.47 2.62
CA SER A 231 18.31 -13.04 2.56
C SER A 231 17.21 -12.06 3.00
N LEU A 232 16.06 -12.53 3.50
CA LEU A 232 14.88 -11.69 3.76
C LEU A 232 15.20 -10.47 4.64
N PHE A 233 16.14 -10.60 5.57
CA PHE A 233 16.53 -9.57 6.53
C PHE A 233 17.96 -9.04 6.35
N ASP A 234 18.56 -9.18 5.15
CA ASP A 234 19.95 -8.80 4.90
C ASP A 234 20.22 -7.30 5.04
N ASN A 235 19.24 -6.44 4.78
CA ASN A 235 19.43 -4.99 4.91
C ASN A 235 18.86 -4.42 6.22
N ASN A 236 18.20 -5.24 7.03
CA ASN A 236 17.54 -4.83 8.27
C ASN A 236 18.45 -5.16 9.46
N ARG A 237 19.52 -4.36 9.62
CA ARG A 237 20.53 -4.53 10.68
C ARG A 237 20.09 -3.97 12.04
N LYS A 238 19.07 -3.12 12.06
CA LYS A 238 18.58 -2.41 13.25
C LYS A 238 17.40 -3.09 13.95
N ILE A 239 17.10 -4.35 13.63
CA ILE A 239 15.94 -5.02 14.21
C ILE A 239 16.21 -5.33 15.68
N GLU A 240 15.36 -4.79 16.55
CA GLU A 240 15.38 -5.03 18.00
C GLU A 240 14.30 -6.03 18.42
N VAL A 241 13.19 -6.12 17.68
CA VAL A 241 12.01 -6.91 18.06
C VAL A 241 11.65 -7.95 17.00
N PHE A 242 11.73 -9.22 17.36
CA PHE A 242 11.37 -10.39 16.54
C PHE A 242 10.23 -11.23 17.14
N SER A 243 9.72 -10.88 18.32
CA SER A 243 8.78 -11.70 19.08
C SER A 243 7.64 -12.25 18.22
N GLY A 244 7.50 -13.57 18.18
CA GLY A 244 6.45 -14.26 17.44
C GLY A 244 6.44 -14.07 15.92
N LEU A 245 7.48 -13.50 15.30
CA LEU A 245 7.52 -13.13 13.87
C LEU A 245 6.95 -14.22 12.92
N PHE A 246 7.31 -15.48 13.13
CA PHE A 246 6.82 -16.63 12.35
C PHE A 246 6.03 -17.62 13.21
N SER A 247 5.54 -17.25 14.39
CA SER A 247 4.81 -18.18 15.26
C SER A 247 3.59 -18.76 14.53
N ASN A 248 3.29 -20.05 14.74
CA ASN A 248 2.21 -20.78 14.06
C ASN A 248 2.35 -20.91 12.53
N CYS A 249 3.52 -20.65 11.94
CA CYS A 249 3.82 -20.99 10.55
C CYS A 249 4.18 -22.48 10.40
N THR A 250 3.22 -23.34 10.68
CA THR A 250 3.41 -24.80 10.84
C THR A 250 3.85 -25.55 9.58
N SER A 251 3.74 -24.94 8.40
CA SER A 251 4.19 -25.52 7.13
C SER A 251 5.65 -25.20 6.77
N LEU A 252 6.33 -24.39 7.58
CA LEU A 252 7.72 -24.01 7.32
C LEU A 252 8.66 -25.21 7.33
N LYS A 253 9.53 -25.25 6.33
CA LYS A 253 10.60 -26.21 6.13
C LYS A 253 11.86 -25.48 5.67
N GLY A 254 12.95 -26.23 5.61
CA GLY A 254 14.25 -25.69 5.23
C GLY A 254 14.90 -24.96 6.39
N GLU A 255 15.93 -24.20 6.08
CA GLU A 255 16.76 -23.50 7.06
C GLU A 255 16.16 -22.12 7.38
N SER A 256 16.25 -21.69 8.64
CA SER A 256 15.81 -20.35 9.05
C SER A 256 16.62 -19.24 8.35
N PRO A 257 16.10 -18.00 8.23
CA PRO A 257 16.79 -16.91 7.55
C PRO A 257 18.13 -16.55 8.21
N TYR A 258 19.10 -16.21 7.37
CA TYR A 258 20.47 -15.87 7.77
C TYR A 258 21.08 -14.85 6.83
N THR A 259 22.04 -14.10 7.37
CA THR A 259 22.93 -13.24 6.59
C THR A 259 24.29 -13.90 6.44
N VAL A 260 24.92 -13.79 5.27
CA VAL A 260 26.32 -14.21 5.10
C VAL A 260 27.27 -13.08 5.47
N VAL A 261 28.07 -13.28 6.52
CA VAL A 261 29.13 -12.37 6.98
C VAL A 261 30.47 -13.09 6.84
N GLU A 262 31.36 -12.56 5.99
CA GLU A 262 32.70 -13.14 5.74
C GLU A 262 32.67 -14.65 5.41
N GLY A 263 31.66 -15.09 4.65
CA GLY A 263 31.48 -16.49 4.27
C GLY A 263 30.84 -17.39 5.34
N LYS A 264 30.49 -16.84 6.51
CA LYS A 264 29.74 -17.55 7.57
C LYS A 264 28.27 -17.14 7.56
N LYS A 265 27.38 -18.09 7.81
CA LYS A 265 25.97 -17.79 8.06
C LYS A 265 25.82 -17.23 9.47
N VAL A 266 25.01 -16.18 9.59
CA VAL A 266 24.59 -15.56 10.84
C VAL A 266 23.07 -15.54 10.84
N HIS A 267 22.47 -16.50 11.54
CA HIS A 267 21.02 -16.59 11.70
C HIS A 267 20.50 -15.46 12.58
N LEU A 268 19.17 -15.22 12.56
CA LEU A 268 18.56 -14.19 13.41
C LEU A 268 18.90 -14.38 14.90
N TYR A 269 18.91 -15.62 15.38
CA TYR A 269 19.25 -15.98 16.76
C TYR A 269 20.75 -15.91 17.10
N GLU A 270 21.60 -15.59 16.13
CA GLU A 270 23.04 -15.43 16.34
C GLU A 270 23.48 -13.97 16.24
N ARG A 271 22.57 -13.05 15.86
CA ARG A 271 22.92 -11.63 15.63
C ARG A 271 23.48 -10.93 16.86
N GLU A 272 23.05 -11.33 18.06
CA GLU A 272 23.60 -10.84 19.33
C GLU A 272 25.12 -11.06 19.47
N LEU A 273 25.68 -12.06 18.76
CA LEU A 273 27.12 -12.36 18.76
C LEU A 273 27.94 -11.45 17.83
N TYR A 274 27.27 -10.59 17.05
CA TYR A 274 27.88 -9.71 16.05
C TYR A 274 27.46 -8.24 16.25
N PRO A 275 27.71 -7.64 17.43
CA PRO A 275 27.22 -6.30 17.79
C PRO A 275 27.79 -5.17 16.91
N GLU A 276 28.91 -5.40 16.23
CA GLU A 276 29.48 -4.44 15.27
C GLU A 276 28.69 -4.38 13.94
N LEU A 277 27.80 -5.35 13.70
CA LEU A 277 27.06 -5.51 12.44
C LEU A 277 25.55 -5.42 12.61
N PHE A 278 25.03 -5.77 13.80
CA PHE A 278 23.61 -5.83 14.10
C PHE A 278 23.32 -5.16 15.44
N GLU A 279 22.16 -4.51 15.52
CA GLU A 279 21.59 -4.06 16.79
C GLU A 279 21.23 -5.28 17.65
N GLU A 280 21.36 -5.14 18.97
CA GLU A 280 21.05 -6.22 19.91
C GLU A 280 19.54 -6.52 19.91
N PRO A 281 19.11 -7.77 19.67
CA PRO A 281 17.69 -8.13 19.71
C PRO A 281 17.08 -8.02 21.13
N GLY A 282 16.42 -6.91 21.43
CA GLY A 282 15.78 -6.64 22.72
C GLY A 282 14.59 -7.56 23.07
N LEU A 283 13.76 -7.97 22.09
CA LEU A 283 12.58 -8.83 22.34
C LEU A 283 12.40 -9.87 21.23
N HIS A 284 12.66 -11.14 21.53
CA HIS A 284 12.73 -12.22 20.52
C HIS A 284 12.14 -13.55 21.02
N PHE A 285 11.09 -13.50 21.83
CA PHE A 285 10.43 -14.72 22.33
C PHE A 285 9.54 -15.37 21.27
N GLY A 286 9.58 -16.69 21.18
CA GLY A 286 8.68 -17.49 20.34
C GLY A 286 8.72 -17.18 18.84
N VAL A 287 9.82 -16.63 18.31
CA VAL A 287 9.95 -16.24 16.89
C VAL A 287 9.49 -17.35 15.94
N PHE A 288 9.87 -18.59 16.24
CA PHE A 288 9.56 -19.78 15.46
C PHE A 288 8.62 -20.74 16.20
N GLU A 289 7.79 -20.25 17.12
CA GLU A 289 6.89 -21.13 17.85
C GLU A 289 6.01 -21.97 16.91
N TYR A 290 5.95 -23.28 17.16
CA TYR A 290 5.27 -24.27 16.33
C TYR A 290 5.83 -24.45 14.90
N CYS A 291 7.02 -23.93 14.59
CA CYS A 291 7.70 -24.10 13.30
C CYS A 291 8.68 -25.30 13.31
N THR A 292 8.24 -26.45 13.80
CA THR A 292 9.10 -27.62 14.04
C THR A 292 9.64 -28.31 12.78
N GLY A 293 9.21 -27.88 11.59
CA GLY A 293 9.71 -28.37 10.31
C GLY A 293 11.01 -27.72 9.82
N LEU A 294 11.49 -26.65 10.47
CA LEU A 294 12.76 -26.02 10.15
C LEU A 294 13.95 -26.95 10.45
N THR A 295 14.93 -27.02 9.55
CA THR A 295 16.06 -27.96 9.65
C THR A 295 17.00 -27.65 10.80
N ASP A 296 17.07 -26.39 11.22
CA ASP A 296 17.88 -25.90 12.31
C ASP A 296 17.08 -25.69 13.62
N TYR A 297 15.78 -26.02 13.64
CA TYR A 297 14.89 -25.79 14.78
C TYR A 297 15.46 -26.33 16.10
N ALA A 298 15.97 -27.56 16.08
CA ALA A 298 16.52 -28.22 17.27
C ALA A 298 17.80 -27.55 17.82
N ASN A 299 18.49 -26.75 16.99
CA ASN A 299 19.71 -26.04 17.38
C ASN A 299 19.44 -24.61 17.88
N MET A 300 18.23 -24.09 17.66
CA MET A 300 17.86 -22.74 18.09
C MET A 300 17.82 -22.64 19.62
N PRO A 301 18.15 -21.49 20.22
CA PRO A 301 17.92 -21.25 21.65
C PRO A 301 16.43 -21.40 21.99
N SER A 302 16.12 -21.88 23.20
CA SER A 302 14.73 -22.20 23.60
C SER A 302 13.79 -21.00 23.55
N VAL A 303 14.28 -19.79 23.83
CA VAL A 303 13.51 -18.54 23.76
C VAL A 303 13.03 -18.23 22.33
N TRP A 304 13.75 -18.68 21.30
CA TRP A 304 13.33 -18.53 19.89
C TRP A 304 12.27 -19.56 19.48
N GLN A 305 12.20 -20.70 20.18
CA GLN A 305 11.31 -21.81 19.86
C GLN A 305 9.92 -21.69 20.51
N LYS A 306 9.77 -20.97 21.62
CA LYS A 306 8.51 -20.88 22.37
C LYS A 306 8.46 -19.66 23.27
N PHE A 307 7.24 -19.24 23.62
CA PHE A 307 7.04 -18.30 24.73
C PHE A 307 7.44 -18.99 26.03
N GLN A 308 8.18 -18.27 26.89
CA GLN A 308 8.47 -18.75 28.23
C GLN A 308 7.35 -18.25 29.15
N ASP A 309 6.79 -19.16 29.95
CA ASP A 309 5.81 -18.85 31.01
C ASP A 309 6.44 -18.03 32.16
#